data_AF-A0A3S1B4H5-F1
#
_entry.id   AF-A0A3S1B4H5-F1
#
_cell.length_a   1.000
_cell.length_b   1.000
_cell.length_c   1.000
_cell.angle_alpha   90.00
_cell.angle_beta   90.00
_cell.angle_gamma   90.00
#
_symmetry.space_group_name_H-M   'P 1'
#
loop_
_entity.id
_entity.type
_entity.pdbx_description
1 polymer ?
#
loop_
_entity_poly.entity_id
_entity_poly.type
_entity_poly.pdbx_seq_one_letter_code
_entity_poly.pdbx_strand_id
1 'polypeptide(L)'
;MALDKRNRRRQQPQNKSSSSFGNAKAGAQFFTLPHPFWMAAISFGLYLLAQSTVNPENIPGFLGPLRSLAYYMGTEHNNICVLLCVFATAAHCSEAAYAGKVCHDRGMTTGATVKWVASTFCFGFASLYKLLNKNSSKKV
;
A
#
# COMPACT_ATOMS: atom_id res chain seq x y z
N MET A 1 -31.24 -55.96 -36.16
CA MET A 1 -30.01 -55.20 -36.49
C MET A 1 -30.42 -54.04 -37.40
N ALA A 2 -30.73 -52.88 -36.82
CA ALA A 2 -31.22 -51.71 -37.54
C ALA A 2 -30.36 -50.50 -37.16
N LEU A 3 -29.77 -49.91 -38.19
CA LEU A 3 -28.88 -48.76 -38.18
C LEU A 3 -29.67 -47.45 -38.00
N ASP A 4 -28.93 -46.48 -37.45
CA ASP A 4 -29.01 -45.04 -37.67
C ASP A 4 -30.24 -44.25 -37.15
N LYS A 5 -29.99 -43.52 -36.06
CA LYS A 5 -30.70 -42.27 -35.74
C LYS A 5 -29.69 -41.14 -35.56
N ARG A 6 -29.42 -40.46 -36.67
CA ARG A 6 -29.48 -38.99 -36.80
C ARG A 6 -29.22 -38.19 -35.52
N ASN A 7 -28.13 -37.44 -35.57
CA ASN A 7 -28.15 -36.00 -35.38
C ASN A 7 -28.62 -35.51 -34.00
N ARG A 8 -27.68 -35.10 -33.15
CA ARG A 8 -27.84 -33.86 -32.38
C ARG A 8 -26.50 -33.39 -31.84
N ARG A 9 -26.07 -32.29 -32.44
CA ARG A 9 -25.59 -31.10 -31.74
C ARG A 9 -24.19 -31.19 -31.11
N ARG A 10 -23.32 -30.36 -31.72
CA ARG A 10 -22.67 -29.26 -31.01
C ARG A 10 -22.10 -29.65 -29.65
N GLN A 11 -20.86 -30.07 -29.57
CA GLN A 11 -19.91 -29.52 -28.60
C GLN A 11 -18.52 -29.57 -29.22
N GLN A 12 -18.21 -28.53 -29.98
CA GLN A 12 -16.87 -27.99 -30.08
C GLN A 12 -16.37 -27.75 -28.64
N PRO A 13 -15.33 -28.44 -28.14
CA PRO A 13 -14.64 -27.96 -26.97
C PRO A 13 -13.84 -26.75 -27.43
N GLN A 14 -14.44 -25.59 -27.17
CA GLN A 14 -13.80 -24.28 -27.00
C GLN A 14 -12.27 -24.37 -26.93
N ASN A 15 -11.65 -23.81 -27.96
CA ASN A 15 -10.27 -23.36 -27.99
C ASN A 15 -9.94 -22.58 -26.71
N LYS A 16 -9.45 -23.28 -25.67
CA LYS A 16 -8.83 -22.69 -24.48
C LYS A 16 -7.37 -22.33 -24.80
N SER A 17 -7.13 -21.41 -25.74
CA SER A 17 -5.78 -20.87 -25.95
C SER A 17 -5.69 -19.35 -25.99
N SER A 18 -6.71 -18.65 -25.52
CA SER A 18 -6.70 -17.18 -25.51
C SER A 18 -7.34 -16.61 -24.25
N SER A 19 -6.64 -16.70 -23.11
CA SER A 19 -6.83 -15.76 -21.97
C SER A 19 -5.77 -15.85 -20.84
N SER A 20 -4.65 -16.58 -20.99
CA SER A 20 -3.61 -16.62 -19.94
C SER A 20 -2.68 -15.39 -19.95
N PHE A 21 -2.36 -14.84 -21.14
CA PHE A 21 -1.42 -13.73 -21.27
C PHE A 21 -2.00 -12.34 -20.89
N GLY A 22 -3.32 -12.16 -20.94
CA GLY A 22 -3.96 -10.90 -20.55
C GLY A 22 -3.96 -10.67 -19.04
N ASN A 23 -4.09 -11.74 -18.25
CA ASN A 23 -4.13 -11.67 -16.79
C ASN A 23 -2.74 -11.44 -16.16
N ALA A 24 -1.67 -11.98 -16.77
CA ALA A 24 -0.30 -11.78 -16.29
C ALA A 24 0.13 -10.31 -16.40
N LYS A 25 -0.18 -9.64 -17.51
CA LYS A 25 0.11 -8.20 -17.71
C LYS A 25 -0.70 -7.30 -16.77
N ALA A 26 -1.98 -7.62 -16.55
CA ALA A 26 -2.82 -6.87 -15.62
C ALA A 26 -2.32 -6.98 -14.17
N GLY A 27 -1.79 -8.14 -13.76
CA GLY A 27 -1.14 -8.32 -12.46
C GLY A 27 0.16 -7.53 -12.32
N ALA A 28 0.97 -7.45 -13.38
CA ALA A 28 2.26 -6.77 -13.38
C ALA A 28 2.16 -5.23 -13.34
N GLN A 29 1.03 -4.64 -13.73
CA GLN A 29 0.80 -3.18 -13.72
C GLN A 29 -0.08 -2.69 -12.57
N PHE A 30 -0.53 -3.59 -11.69
CA PHE A 30 -1.53 -3.27 -10.68
C PHE A 30 -0.95 -2.39 -9.56
N PHE A 31 -1.62 -1.28 -9.30
CA PHE A 31 -1.38 -0.41 -8.16
C PHE A 31 -2.72 0.07 -7.59
N THR A 32 -2.85 0.10 -6.26
CA THR A 32 -4.05 0.61 -5.60
C THR A 32 -3.63 1.38 -4.38
N LEU A 33 -4.06 2.65 -4.31
CA LEU A 33 -3.77 3.51 -3.18
C LEU A 33 -4.44 3.00 -1.89
N PRO A 34 -3.80 3.21 -0.72
CA PRO A 34 -4.45 3.01 0.56
C PRO A 34 -5.69 3.90 0.71
N HIS A 35 -6.53 3.57 1.68
CA HIS A 35 -7.76 4.34 1.89
C HIS A 35 -7.41 5.80 2.23
N PRO A 36 -8.12 6.80 1.65
CA PRO A 36 -7.76 8.23 1.80
C PRO A 36 -7.75 8.69 3.26
N PHE A 37 -8.63 8.11 4.10
CA PHE A 37 -8.60 8.34 5.55
C PHE A 37 -7.23 8.03 6.17
N TRP A 38 -6.64 6.87 5.86
CA TRP A 38 -5.32 6.49 6.39
C TRP A 38 -4.21 7.35 5.82
N MET A 39 -4.32 7.73 4.54
CA MET A 39 -3.38 8.66 3.92
C MET A 39 -3.36 10.01 4.66
N ALA A 40 -4.54 10.56 4.93
CA ALA A 40 -4.68 11.82 5.66
C ALA A 40 -4.19 11.70 7.11
N ALA A 41 -4.60 10.66 7.83
CA ALA A 41 -4.23 10.45 9.23
C ALA A 41 -2.72 10.30 9.42
N ILE A 42 -2.05 9.48 8.60
CA ILE A 42 -0.59 9.25 8.68
C ILE A 42 0.18 10.52 8.30
N SER A 43 -0.21 11.17 7.20
CA SER A 43 0.45 12.41 6.77
C SER A 43 0.31 13.52 7.82
N PHE A 44 -0.87 13.65 8.41
CA PHE A 44 -1.14 14.61 9.47
C PHE A 44 -0.35 14.30 10.75
N GLY A 45 -0.27 13.03 11.15
CA GLY A 45 0.51 12.59 12.30
C GLY A 45 2.01 12.85 12.14
N LEU A 46 2.58 12.51 10.99
CA LEU A 46 3.99 12.80 10.67
C LEU A 46 4.28 14.30 10.61
N TYR A 47 3.38 15.07 10.02
CA TYR A 47 3.48 16.53 10.00
C TYR A 47 3.51 17.11 11.42
N LEU A 48 2.59 16.68 12.29
CA LEU A 48 2.55 17.14 13.67
C LEU A 48 3.81 16.76 14.44
N LEU A 49 4.27 15.52 14.30
CA LEU A 49 5.49 15.06 14.95
C LEU A 49 6.72 15.87 14.49
N ALA A 50 6.82 16.16 13.19
CA ALA A 50 7.89 16.99 12.65
C ALA A 50 7.82 18.44 13.14
N GLN A 51 6.63 19.06 13.15
CA GLN A 51 6.45 20.41 13.70
C GLN A 51 6.76 20.44 15.20
N SER A 52 6.27 19.47 15.99
CA SER A 52 6.62 19.33 17.41
C SER A 52 8.13 19.27 17.63
N THR A 53 8.85 18.55 16.77
CA THR A 53 10.30 18.36 16.92
C THR A 53 11.09 19.62 16.54
N VAL A 54 10.74 20.28 15.44
CA VAL A 54 11.54 21.36 14.83
C VAL A 54 11.07 22.75 15.25
N ASN A 55 9.76 22.98 15.29
CA ASN A 55 9.18 24.28 15.60
C ASN A 55 7.76 24.13 16.20
N PRO A 56 7.66 23.78 17.50
CA PRO A 56 6.37 23.53 18.15
C PRO A 56 5.45 24.76 18.19
N GLU A 57 6.00 25.97 18.08
CA GLU A 57 5.25 27.24 18.05
C GLU A 57 4.34 27.36 16.82
N ASN A 58 4.72 26.75 15.69
CA ASN A 58 4.03 26.89 14.40
C ASN A 58 2.84 25.92 14.23
N ILE A 59 2.49 25.18 15.28
CA ILE A 59 1.37 24.23 15.23
C ILE A 59 0.04 25.00 15.16
N PRO A 60 -0.86 24.71 14.20
CA PRO A 60 -2.09 25.49 14.01
C PRO A 60 -2.99 25.53 15.25
N GLY A 61 -3.49 26.72 15.58
CA GLY A 61 -4.31 26.95 16.77
C GLY A 61 -5.67 26.23 16.78
N PHE A 62 -6.23 25.93 15.60
CA PHE A 62 -7.54 25.26 15.49
C PHE A 62 -7.52 23.80 15.94
N LEU A 63 -6.35 23.21 16.19
CA LEU A 63 -6.20 21.82 16.65
C LEU A 63 -6.55 21.62 18.14
N GLY A 64 -6.75 22.71 18.89
CA GLY A 64 -7.21 22.66 20.28
C GLY A 64 -6.30 21.81 21.17
N PRO A 65 -6.81 20.78 21.89
CA PRO A 65 -6.01 19.96 22.79
C PRO A 65 -4.83 19.25 22.12
N LEU A 66 -4.96 18.93 20.83
CA LEU A 66 -3.91 18.27 20.07
C LEU A 66 -2.69 19.16 19.91
N ARG A 67 -2.89 20.48 19.74
CA ARG A 67 -1.80 21.46 19.71
C ARG A 67 -1.08 21.50 21.05
N SER A 68 -1.81 21.57 22.16
CA SER A 68 -1.19 21.63 23.49
C SER A 68 -0.33 20.40 23.78
N LEU A 69 -0.82 19.21 23.42
CA LEU A 69 -0.04 17.97 23.53
C LEU A 69 1.21 18.01 22.65
N ALA A 70 1.04 18.36 21.37
CA ALA A 70 2.13 18.41 20.41
C ALA A 70 3.20 19.46 20.77
N TYR A 71 2.78 20.60 21.32
CA TYR A 71 3.67 21.62 21.87
C TYR A 71 4.43 21.10 23.08
N TYR A 72 3.72 20.55 24.08
CA TYR A 72 4.31 19.99 25.29
C TYR A 72 5.33 18.89 25.00
N MET A 73 5.01 17.97 24.08
CA MET A 73 5.97 16.94 23.65
C MET A 73 7.21 17.55 23.00
N GLY A 74 7.03 18.61 22.19
CA GLY A 74 8.12 19.28 21.50
C GLY A 74 9.06 20.05 22.42
N THR A 75 8.52 20.68 23.47
CA THR A 75 9.28 21.52 24.41
C THR A 75 9.87 20.72 25.57
N GLU A 76 9.07 19.86 26.22
CA GLU A 76 9.50 19.11 27.42
C GLU A 76 10.13 17.76 27.08
N HIS A 77 9.77 17.18 25.94
CA HIS A 77 10.16 15.81 25.55
C HIS A 77 10.76 15.75 24.14
N ASN A 78 11.53 16.77 23.76
CA ASN A 78 12.09 16.87 22.40
C ASN A 78 12.89 15.61 21.99
N ASN A 79 13.69 15.06 22.91
CA ASN A 79 14.44 13.82 22.67
C ASN A 79 13.54 12.63 22.27
N ILE A 80 12.36 12.53 22.88
CA ILE A 80 11.37 11.50 22.53
C ILE A 80 10.81 11.79 21.13
N CYS A 81 10.51 13.05 20.80
CA CYS A 81 10.04 13.43 19.47
C CYS A 81 11.07 13.12 18.38
N VAL A 82 12.36 13.41 18.61
CA VAL A 82 13.46 13.04 17.71
C VAL A 82 13.54 11.53 17.54
N LEU A 83 13.48 10.77 18.63
CA LEU A 83 13.50 9.31 18.58
C LEU A 83 12.31 8.75 17.77
N LEU A 84 11.11 9.29 17.98
CA LEU A 84 9.92 8.91 17.21
C LEU A 84 10.06 9.29 15.74
N CYS A 85 10.63 10.46 15.41
CA CYS A 85 10.92 10.85 14.02
C CYS A 85 11.87 9.86 13.34
N VAL A 86 12.97 9.50 14.02
CA VAL A 86 13.95 8.52 13.50
C VAL A 86 13.29 7.16 13.33
N PHE A 87 12.53 6.70 14.33
CA PHE A 87 11.85 5.41 14.28
C PHE A 87 10.80 5.36 13.16
N ALA A 88 9.97 6.40 13.03
CA ALA A 88 8.98 6.49 11.96
C ALA A 88 9.64 6.48 10.58
N THR A 89 10.73 7.23 10.41
CA THR A 89 11.51 7.24 9.16
C THR A 89 12.08 5.86 8.86
N ALA A 90 12.70 5.21 9.85
CA ALA A 90 13.27 3.87 9.68
C ALA A 90 12.19 2.83 9.35
N ALA A 91 11.05 2.87 10.03
CA ALA A 91 9.91 1.98 9.77
C ALA A 91 9.41 2.16 8.33
N HIS A 92 9.13 3.39 7.89
CA HIS A 92 8.67 3.67 6.54
C HIS A 92 9.69 3.25 5.46
N CYS A 93 10.99 3.48 5.70
CA CYS A 93 12.06 2.99 4.82
C CYS A 93 12.07 1.45 4.72
N SER A 94 11.95 0.76 5.86
CA SER A 94 11.94 -0.70 5.91
C SER A 94 10.73 -1.31 5.19
N GLU A 95 9.54 -0.72 5.37
CA GLU A 95 8.32 -1.14 4.70
C GLU A 95 8.38 -0.89 3.19
N ALA A 96 8.93 0.26 2.77
CA ALA A 96 9.13 0.58 1.36
C ALA A 96 10.12 -0.39 0.69
N ALA A 97 11.23 -0.73 1.36
CA ALA A 97 12.18 -1.72 0.87
C ALA A 97 11.53 -3.10 0.75
N TYR A 98 10.74 -3.51 1.75
CA TYR A 98 10.02 -4.78 1.72
C TYR A 98 8.97 -4.83 0.60
N ALA A 99 8.22 -3.74 0.39
CA ALA A 99 7.28 -3.64 -0.74
C ALA A 99 7.99 -3.78 -2.08
N GLY A 100 9.16 -3.15 -2.24
CA GLY A 100 10.01 -3.29 -3.43
C GLY A 100 10.44 -4.73 -3.67
N LYS A 101 10.91 -5.43 -2.63
CA LYS A 101 11.26 -6.85 -2.69
C LYS A 101 10.05 -7.70 -3.11
N VAL A 102 8.89 -7.48 -2.49
CA VAL A 102 7.65 -8.20 -2.81
C VAL A 102 7.21 -7.96 -4.27
N CYS A 103 7.35 -6.74 -4.78
CA CYS A 103 7.04 -6.43 -6.16
C CYS A 103 8.02 -7.12 -7.14
N HIS A 104 9.30 -7.14 -6.80
CA HIS A 104 10.34 -7.84 -7.57
C HIS A 104 10.08 -9.35 -7.63
N ASP A 105 9.84 -9.98 -6.47
CA ASP A 105 9.56 -11.42 -6.36
C ASP A 105 8.28 -11.83 -7.14
N ARG A 106 7.35 -10.90 -7.34
CA ARG A 106 6.10 -11.10 -8.11
C ARG A 106 6.23 -10.78 -9.59
N GLY A 107 7.41 -10.37 -10.08
CA GLY A 107 7.61 -9.97 -11.48
C GLY A 107 6.77 -8.77 -11.88
N MET A 108 6.49 -7.85 -10.95
CA MET A 108 5.76 -6.62 -11.25
C MET A 108 6.61 -5.70 -12.13
N THR A 109 5.94 -4.89 -12.96
CA THR A 109 6.64 -3.90 -13.79
C THR A 109 7.33 -2.87 -12.90
N THR A 110 8.46 -2.32 -13.38
CA THR A 110 9.20 -1.26 -12.67
C THR A 110 8.30 -0.09 -12.30
N GLY A 111 7.39 0.32 -13.19
CA GLY A 111 6.44 1.40 -12.93
C GLY A 111 5.45 1.12 -11.80
N ALA A 112 4.94 -0.11 -11.69
CA ALA A 112 4.07 -0.50 -10.58
C ALA A 112 4.87 -0.62 -9.27
N THR A 113 6.09 -1.15 -9.34
CA THR A 113 7.00 -1.27 -8.20
C THR A 113 7.33 0.08 -7.59
N VAL A 114 7.71 1.07 -8.41
CA VAL A 114 7.99 2.44 -7.94
C VAL A 114 6.76 3.04 -7.26
N LYS A 115 5.57 2.84 -7.81
CA LYS A 115 4.32 3.33 -7.19
C LYS A 115 4.08 2.69 -5.82
N TRP A 116 4.28 1.37 -5.69
CA TRP A 116 4.14 0.66 -4.42
C TRP A 116 5.20 1.06 -3.38
N VAL A 117 6.45 1.24 -3.80
CA VAL A 117 7.53 1.70 -2.93
C VAL A 117 7.25 3.13 -2.46
N ALA A 118 6.91 4.04 -3.37
CA ALA A 118 6.60 5.43 -3.04
C ALA A 118 5.36 5.55 -2.14
N SER A 119 4.29 4.80 -2.41
CA SER A 119 3.09 4.83 -1.57
C SER A 119 3.35 4.24 -0.18
N THR A 120 4.19 3.21 -0.09
CA THR A 120 4.55 2.58 1.19
C THR A 120 5.51 3.46 1.98
N PHE A 121 6.40 4.20 1.31
CA PHE A 121 7.21 5.22 1.97
C PHE A 121 6.36 6.35 2.55
N CYS A 122 5.32 6.82 1.85
CA CYS A 122 4.47 7.91 2.34
C CYS A 122 3.42 7.45 3.37
N PHE A 123 2.82 6.28 3.19
CA PHE A 123 1.65 5.81 3.95
C PHE A 123 1.90 4.57 4.79
N GLY A 124 3.13 4.06 4.80
CA GLY A 124 3.59 2.94 5.62
C GLY A 124 2.76 1.66 5.47
N PHE A 125 2.51 1.03 6.62
CA PHE A 125 1.77 -0.23 6.79
C PHE A 125 0.45 -0.30 6.03
N ALA A 126 -0.29 0.80 5.89
CA ALA A 126 -1.59 0.80 5.19
C ALA A 126 -1.46 0.41 3.70
N SER A 127 -0.37 0.81 3.07
CA SER A 127 -0.03 0.42 1.70
C SER A 127 0.44 -1.03 1.65
N LEU A 128 1.32 -1.41 2.59
CA LEU A 128 1.86 -2.77 2.65
C LEU A 128 0.76 -3.82 2.91
N TYR A 129 -0.18 -3.54 3.82
CA TYR A 129 -1.33 -4.41 4.09
C TYR A 129 -2.16 -4.68 2.83
N LYS A 130 -2.40 -3.67 1.99
CA LYS A 130 -3.09 -3.88 0.70
C LYS A 130 -2.28 -4.75 -0.26
N LEU A 131 -0.96 -4.57 -0.31
CA LEU A 131 -0.06 -5.39 -1.13
C LEU A 131 -0.04 -6.85 -0.66
N LEU A 132 -0.10 -7.08 0.64
CA LEU A 132 -0.09 -8.40 1.27
C LEU A 132 -1.45 -9.09 1.24
N ASN A 133 -2.57 -8.40 1.51
CA ASN A 133 -3.90 -9.00 1.55
C ASN A 133 -4.35 -9.54 0.18
N LYS A 134 -3.81 -9.00 -0.92
CA LYS A 134 -4.04 -9.57 -2.26
C LYS A 134 -3.41 -10.96 -2.43
N ASN A 135 -2.37 -11.34 -1.65
CA ASN A 135 -1.87 -12.71 -1.64
C ASN A 135 -2.90 -13.72 -1.12
N SER A 136 -3.80 -13.30 -0.23
CA SER A 136 -4.79 -14.17 0.41
C SER A 136 -5.92 -14.59 -0.53
N SER A 137 -6.18 -13.82 -1.61
CA SER A 137 -7.28 -14.10 -2.53
C SER A 137 -6.96 -15.14 -3.62
N LYS A 138 -5.82 -15.84 -3.53
CA LYS A 138 -5.49 -17.03 -4.34
C LYS A 138 -5.46 -18.33 -3.51
N LYS A 139 -6.40 -18.47 -2.58
CA LYS A 139 -6.79 -19.77 -2.02
C LYS A 139 -8.31 -19.81 -1.85
N VAL A 140 -9.05 -20.06 -2.93
CA VAL A 140 -10.17 -21.02 -3.04
C VAL A 140 -10.31 -21.36 -4.52
#